data_AF-A0A3D2WPD8-F1
#
_entry.id   AF-A0A3D2WPD8-F1
#
_cell.length_a   1.000
_cell.length_b   1.000
_cell.length_c   1.000
_cell.angle_alpha   90.00
_cell.angle_beta   90.00
_cell.angle_gamma   90.00
#
_symmetry.space_group_name_H-M   'P 1'
#
loop_
_entity.id
_entity.type
_entity.pdbx_description
1 polymer ?
#
loop_
_entity_poly.entity_id
_entity_poly.type
_entity_poly.pdbx_seq_one_letter_code
_entity_poly.pdbx_strand_id
1 'polypeptide(L)' 'MIMKILGISAFYHDSAAALIIDGQIVAAAQEERFT' A
#
# COMPACT_ATOMS: atom_id res chain seq x y z
N MET A 1 -2.78 -16.26 15.45
CA MET A 1 -1.65 -15.64 14.73
C MET A 1 -2.16 -14.38 14.06
N ILE A 2 -1.36 -13.32 14.02
CA ILE A 2 -1.69 -12.08 13.31
C ILE A 2 -1.26 -12.23 11.85
N MET A 3 -2.16 -12.02 10.91
CA MET A 3 -1.88 -12.06 9.47
C MET A 3 -1.46 -10.67 9.00
N LYS A 4 -0.29 -10.56 8.35
CA LYS A 4 0.22 -9.30 7.78
C LYS A 4 0.40 -9.43 6.28
N ILE A 5 -0.14 -8.48 5.52
CA ILE A 5 -0.06 -8.45 4.05
C ILE A 5 0.48 -7.09 3.63
N LEU A 6 1.52 -7.10 2.79
CA LEU A 6 2.02 -5.91 2.12
C LEU A 6 1.57 -5.94 0.66
N GLY A 7 0.65 -5.04 0.30
CA GLY A 7 0.24 -4.81 -1.08
C GLY A 7 1.14 -3.77 -1.74
N ILE A 8 1.56 -4.03 -2.98
CA ILE A 8 2.36 -3.11 -3.79
C ILE A 8 1.65 -2.90 -5.13
N SER A 9 1.42 -1.64 -5.49
CA SER A 9 1.00 -1.23 -6.82
C SER A 9 2.20 -0.57 -7.51
N ALA A 10 2.62 -1.15 -8.61
CA ALA A 10 3.71 -0.65 -9.45
C ALA A 10 3.29 -0.68 -10.92
N PHE A 11 2.08 -0.20 -11.19
CA PHE A 11 1.49 -0.20 -12.53
C PHE A 11 1.58 1.21 -13.14
N TYR A 12 2.29 1.34 -14.26
CA TYR A 12 2.45 2.58 -15.05
C TYR A 12 2.80 3.83 -14.23
N HIS A 13 4.10 3.99 -13.99
CA HIS A 13 4.79 5.15 -13.39
C HIS A 13 4.31 5.66 -12.03
N ASP A 14 3.12 5.30 -11.55
CA ASP A 14 2.62 5.65 -10.23
C ASP A 14 2.87 4.47 -9.28
N SER A 15 3.42 4.77 -8.11
CA SER A 15 3.82 3.78 -7.12
C SER A 15 2.99 3.92 -5.84
N ALA A 16 2.46 2.80 -5.33
CA ALA A 16 1.70 2.79 -4.08
C ALA A 16 1.95 1.52 -3.27
N ALA A 17 1.72 1.61 -1.97
CA ALA A 17 1.80 0.48 -1.04
C ALA A 17 0.72 0.57 0.05
N ALA A 18 0.23 -0.59 0.49
CA ALA A 18 -0.71 -0.70 1.61
C ALA A 18 -0.32 -1.85 2.55
N LEU A 19 -0.39 -1.61 3.86
CA LEU A 19 -0.20 -2.62 4.90
C LEU A 19 -1.55 -2.99 5.50
N ILE A 20 -1.85 -4.29 5.48
CA ILE A 20 -3.07 -4.86 6.07
C ILE A 20 -2.67 -5.79 7.22
N ILE A 21 -3.35 -5.63 8.36
CA ILE A 21 -3.20 -6.49 9.54
C ILE A 21 -4.58 -7.01 9.91
N ASP A 22 -4.75 -8.34 9.94
CA ASP A 22 -6.02 -9.01 10.27
C ASP A 22 -7.24 -8.46 9.51
N GLY A 23 -7.04 -8.18 8.22
CA GLY A 23 -8.07 -7.65 7.32
C GLY A 23 -8.31 -6.14 7.42
N GLN A 24 -7.61 -5.43 8.30
CA GLN A 24 -7.70 -3.97 8.45
C GLN A 24 -6.53 -3.25 7.78
N ILE A 25 -6.81 -2.18 7.04
CA ILE A 25 -5.76 -1.31 6.49
C ILE A 25 -5.21 -0.47 7.64
N VAL A 26 -3.92 -0.60 7.91
CA VAL A 26 -3.25 0.14 9.00
C VAL A 26 -2.36 1.27 8.48
N ALA A 27 -1.90 1.16 7.22
CA ALA A 27 -1.14 2.19 6.55
C ALA A 27 -1.32 2.07 5.03
N ALA A 28 -1.33 3.21 4.35
CA ALA A 28 -1.30 3.30 2.90
C ALA A 28 -0.48 4.52 2.49
N ALA A 29 0.28 4.39 1.41
CA ALA A 29 1.06 5.47 0.81
C ALA A 29 0.99 5.36 -0.72
N GLN A 30 0.94 6.51 -1.38
CA GLN A 30 1.01 6.62 -2.84
C GLN A 30 1.95 7.77 -3.20
N GLU A 31 2.67 7.62 -4.30
CA GLU A 31 3.50 8.66 -4.89
C GLU A 31 2.64 9.89 -5.20
N GLU A 32 2.98 11.00 -4.55
CA GLU A 32 2.38 12.30 -4.88
C GLU A 32 3.14 12.91 -6.07
N ARG A 33 2.41 13.23 -7.14
CA ARG A 33 2.96 13.93 -8.30
C ARG A 33 2.60 15.40 -8.24
N PHE A 34 3.60 16.25 -8.04
CA PHE A 34 3.48 17.70 -8.19
C PHE A 34 3.81 18.08 -9.64
N THR A 35 2.88 18.72 -10.34
CA THR A 35 3.07 19.30 -11.69
C THR A 35 2.51 20.69 -11.76
#